data_AF-A0AB73HCC1-F1
#
_entry.id   AF-A0AB73HCC1-F1
#
_cell.length_a   1.000
_cell.length_b   1.000
_cell.length_c   1.000
_cell.angle_alpha   90.00
_cell.angle_beta   90.00
_cell.angle_gamma   90.00
#
_symmetry.space_group_name_H-M   'P 1'
#
loop_
_entity.id
_entity.type
_entity.pdbx_description
1 polymer ?
#
loop_
_entity_poly.entity_id
_entity_poly.type
_entity_poly.pdbx_seq_one_letter_code
_entity_poly.pdbx_strand_id
1 'polypeptide(L)'
;MVQKHINFREVEKTPFGIAYLEKQSERFQSKPSKTVEKIFEEHAQLLEEKESTLLNERMKKDIGLIRLRTGYADKNTQIIIELLNTLIFHIGVPHAVLTTMQSTTPYLEAKQKVEDMIKANMEKKAGKEKL
;
A
#
# COMPACT_ATOMS: atom_id res chain seq x y z
N MET A 1 4.25 27.68 40.48
CA MET A 1 4.19 26.33 39.86
C MET A 1 2.77 26.14 39.33
N VAL A 2 2.58 26.14 38.01
CA VAL A 2 1.26 26.02 37.38
C VAL A 2 1.00 24.53 37.12
N GLN A 3 0.03 23.94 37.81
CA GLN A 3 -0.43 22.57 37.54
C GLN A 3 -1.17 22.54 36.19
N LYS A 4 -0.50 22.01 35.16
CA LYS A 4 -1.13 21.68 33.88
C LYS A 4 -2.23 20.66 34.13
N HIS A 5 -3.49 21.10 34.08
CA HIS A 5 -4.64 20.21 34.06
C HIS A 5 -4.56 19.40 32.76
N ILE A 6 -4.25 18.11 32.88
CA ILE A 6 -4.37 17.16 31.78
C ILE A 6 -5.87 16.98 31.57
N ASN A 7 -6.43 17.68 30.59
CA ASN A 7 -7.81 17.49 30.18
C ASN A 7 -7.88 16.14 29.47
N PHE A 8 -8.28 15.10 30.21
CA PHE A 8 -8.60 13.81 29.62
C PHE A 8 -9.87 14.00 28.78
N ARG A 9 -9.73 13.95 27.45
CA ARG A 9 -10.87 13.86 26.54
C ARG A 9 -11.75 12.68 27.00
N GLU A 10 -13.07 12.88 27.02
CA GLU A 10 -14.00 11.78 27.23
C GLU A 10 -13.77 10.76 26.10
N VAL A 11 -13.31 9.57 26.48
CA VAL A 11 -12.97 8.49 25.55
C VAL A 11 -14.24 7.73 25.22
N GLU A 12 -14.46 7.42 23.94
CA GLU A 12 -15.68 6.74 23.48
C GLU A 12 -15.70 5.25 23.91
N LYS A 13 -16.82 4.82 24.49
CA LYS A 13 -17.03 3.46 24.99
C LYS A 13 -17.16 2.45 23.84
N THR A 14 -16.33 1.39 23.86
CA THR A 14 -16.36 0.37 22.80
C THR A 14 -17.40 -0.73 23.06
N PRO A 15 -18.05 -1.29 22.01
CA PRO A 15 -19.10 -2.31 22.17
C PRO A 15 -18.66 -3.56 22.95
N PHE A 16 -17.39 -3.97 22.79
CA PHE A 16 -16.82 -5.12 23.51
C PHE A 16 -16.56 -4.80 24.99
N GLY A 17 -16.09 -3.60 25.30
CA GLY A 17 -15.88 -3.15 26.68
C GLY A 17 -17.20 -3.13 27.46
N ILE A 18 -18.27 -2.61 26.84
CA ILE A 18 -19.62 -2.57 27.43
C ILE A 18 -20.12 -3.99 27.75
N ALA A 19 -20.06 -4.91 26.78
CA ALA A 19 -20.55 -6.29 26.97
C ALA A 19 -19.78 -7.05 28.07
N TYR A 20 -18.47 -6.81 28.21
CA TYR A 20 -17.68 -7.41 29.28
C TYR A 20 -18.07 -6.84 30.66
N LEU A 21 -18.22 -5.52 30.76
CA LEU A 21 -18.58 -4.82 31.98
C LEU A 21 -19.99 -5.19 32.46
N GLU A 22 -20.95 -5.30 31.53
CA GLU A 22 -22.31 -5.77 31.80
C GLU A 22 -22.29 -7.19 32.38
N LYS A 23 -21.59 -8.12 31.74
CA LYS A 23 -21.45 -9.51 32.22
C LYS A 23 -20.83 -9.61 33.62
N GLN A 24 -19.86 -8.76 33.94
CA GLN A 24 -19.25 -8.74 35.28
C GLN A 24 -20.16 -8.07 36.32
N SER A 25 -20.90 -7.03 35.91
CA SER A 25 -21.87 -6.35 36.78
C SER A 25 -23.02 -7.27 37.17
N GLU A 26 -23.48 -8.14 36.25
CA GLU A 26 -24.47 -9.18 36.52
C GLU A 26 -23.91 -10.25 37.47
N ARG A 27 -22.66 -10.66 37.28
CA ARG A 27 -22.01 -11.72 38.05
C ARG A 27 -21.73 -11.33 39.50
N PHE A 28 -21.38 -10.07 39.75
CA PHE A 28 -20.99 -9.57 41.06
C PHE A 28 -21.99 -8.59 41.67
N GLN A 29 -23.14 -8.36 41.01
CA GLN A 29 -24.19 -7.40 41.41
C GLN A 29 -23.63 -6.03 41.84
N SER A 30 -22.56 -5.58 41.18
CA SER A 30 -21.86 -4.36 41.54
C SER A 30 -21.47 -3.60 40.28
N LYS A 31 -21.52 -2.27 40.36
CA LYS A 31 -21.09 -1.43 39.25
C LYS A 31 -19.57 -1.51 39.13
N PRO A 32 -19.03 -1.73 37.92
CA PRO A 32 -17.60 -1.71 37.72
C PRO A 32 -17.03 -0.35 38.11
N SER A 33 -15.82 -0.36 38.69
CA SER A 33 -15.10 0.87 39.01
C SER A 33 -14.80 1.64 37.73
N LYS A 34 -14.87 2.98 37.77
CA LYS A 34 -14.47 3.86 36.67
C LYS A 34 -13.06 3.57 36.15
N THR A 35 -12.19 3.03 37.00
CA THR A 35 -10.83 2.62 36.61
C THR A 35 -10.84 1.43 35.64
N VAL A 36 -11.74 0.47 35.85
CA VAL A 36 -11.86 -0.73 35.01
C VAL A 36 -12.45 -0.36 33.64
N GLU A 37 -13.46 0.52 33.61
CA GLU A 37 -14.00 1.08 32.36
C GLU A 37 -12.90 1.72 31.52
N LYS A 38 -12.10 2.59 32.14
CA LYS A 38 -11.00 3.30 31.49
C LYS A 38 -9.92 2.36 30.93
N ILE A 39 -9.59 1.28 31.65
CA ILE A 39 -8.60 0.27 31.17
C ILE A 39 -9.07 -0.40 29.88
N PHE A 40 -10.36 -0.75 29.77
CA PHE A 40 -10.88 -1.41 28.56
C PHE A 40 -10.93 -0.45 27.36
N GLU A 41 -11.24 0.81 27.59
CA GLU A 41 -11.20 1.86 26.57
C GLU A 41 -9.77 2.11 26.07
N GLU A 42 -8.80 2.28 26.98
CA GLU A 42 -7.38 2.43 26.63
C GLU A 42 -6.85 1.20 25.88
N HIS A 43 -7.25 -0.01 26.28
CA HIS A 43 -6.84 -1.25 25.59
C HIS A 43 -7.39 -1.33 24.16
N ALA A 44 -8.62 -0.85 23.91
CA ALA A 44 -9.19 -0.82 22.57
C ALA A 44 -8.45 0.17 21.66
N GLN A 45 -8.10 1.35 22.18
CA GLN A 45 -7.26 2.31 21.45
C GLN A 45 -5.88 1.73 21.12
N LEU A 46 -5.25 1.03 22.06
CA LEU A 46 -3.97 0.38 21.84
C LEU A 46 -4.04 -0.72 20.78
N LEU A 47 -5.17 -1.44 20.69
CA LEU A 47 -5.41 -2.42 19.62
C LEU A 47 -5.50 -1.74 18.25
N GLU A 48 -6.24 -0.64 18.13
CA GLU A 48 -6.34 0.13 16.88
C GLU A 48 -4.99 0.73 16.46
N GLU A 49 -4.22 1.27 17.41
CA GLU A 49 -2.86 1.75 17.15
C GLU A 49 -1.94 0.60 16.70
N LYS A 50 -2.06 -0.58 17.31
CA LYS A 50 -1.30 -1.77 16.93
C LYS A 50 -1.68 -2.27 15.54
N GLU A 51 -2.96 -2.28 15.18
CA GLU A 51 -3.38 -2.62 13.82
C GLU A 51 -2.89 -1.60 12.80
N SER A 52 -2.99 -0.30 13.12
CA SER A 52 -2.50 0.79 12.27
C SER A 52 -1.00 0.72 12.04
N THR A 53 -0.22 0.38 13.07
CA THR A 53 1.24 0.22 12.97
C THR A 53 1.60 -0.99 12.11
N LEU A 54 0.95 -2.13 12.30
CA LEU A 54 1.14 -3.32 11.46
C LEU A 54 0.78 -3.06 9.99
N LEU A 55 -0.29 -2.33 9.72
CA LEU A 55 -0.67 -1.91 8.36
C LEU A 55 0.42 -1.01 7.75
N ASN A 56 0.87 -0.01 8.49
CA ASN A 56 1.93 0.90 8.04
C ASN A 56 3.25 0.16 7.75
N GLU A 57 3.62 -0.84 8.54
CA GLU A 57 4.81 -1.66 8.29
C GLU A 57 4.69 -2.47 7.00
N ARG A 58 3.53 -3.10 6.77
CA ARG A 58 3.26 -3.82 5.51
C ARG A 58 3.32 -2.88 4.31
N MET A 59 2.66 -1.72 4.39
CA MET A 59 2.70 -0.71 3.33
C MET A 59 4.12 -0.23 3.03
N LYS A 60 4.92 0.05 4.07
CA LYS A 60 6.33 0.45 3.89
C LYS A 60 7.13 -0.62 3.17
N LYS A 61 6.93 -1.90 3.51
CA LYS A 61 7.62 -3.02 2.86
C LYS A 61 7.24 -3.11 1.38
N ASP A 62 5.96 -3.02 1.06
CA ASP A 62 5.47 -3.12 -0.33
C ASP A 62 5.95 -1.94 -1.17
N ILE A 63 5.85 -0.71 -0.64
CA ILE A 63 6.38 0.50 -1.30
C ILE A 63 7.89 0.41 -1.49
N GLY A 64 8.63 -0.09 -0.50
CA GLY A 64 10.07 -0.29 -0.59
C GLY A 64 10.45 -1.26 -1.72
N LEU A 65 9.74 -2.38 -1.85
CA LEU A 65 9.94 -3.34 -2.92
C LEU A 65 9.63 -2.74 -4.30
N ILE A 66 8.53 -1.98 -4.42
CA ILE A 66 8.18 -1.27 -5.66
C ILE A 66 9.31 -0.31 -6.03
N ARG A 67 9.73 0.54 -5.09
CA ARG A 67 10.80 1.53 -5.33
C ARG A 67 12.10 0.88 -5.77
N LEU A 68 12.48 -0.24 -5.16
CA LEU A 68 13.67 -1.00 -5.55
C LEU A 68 13.56 -1.51 -6.99
N ARG A 69 12.42 -2.14 -7.33
CA ARG A 69 12.17 -2.67 -8.68
C ARG A 69 12.11 -1.58 -9.73
N THR A 70 11.45 -0.46 -9.45
CA THR A 70 11.41 0.70 -10.36
C THR A 70 12.80 1.29 -10.54
N GLY A 71 13.63 1.33 -9.49
CA GLY A 71 15.02 1.78 -9.59
C GLY A 71 15.87 0.88 -10.50
N TYR A 72 15.72 -0.44 -10.41
CA TYR A 72 16.38 -1.35 -11.35
C TYR A 72 15.89 -1.19 -12.79
N ALA A 73 14.58 -1.00 -12.99
CA ALA A 73 14.02 -0.75 -14.31
C ALA A 73 14.58 0.54 -14.94
N ASP A 74 14.71 1.60 -14.15
CA ASP A 74 15.32 2.87 -14.58
C ASP A 74 16.79 2.69 -14.97
N LYS A 75 17.60 2.06 -14.09
CA LYS A 75 19.00 1.73 -14.39
C LYS A 75 19.15 0.92 -15.67
N ASN A 76 18.32 -0.12 -15.84
CA ASN A 76 18.36 -0.96 -17.03
C ASN A 76 17.96 -0.19 -18.29
N THR A 77 16.98 0.71 -18.19
CA THR A 77 16.56 1.58 -19.30
C THR A 77 17.70 2.50 -19.73
N GLN A 78 18.41 3.12 -18.78
CA GLN A 78 19.58 3.95 -19.09
C GLN A 78 20.66 3.15 -19.82
N ILE A 79 20.99 1.94 -19.34
CA ILE A 79 21.96 1.06 -20.02
C ILE A 79 21.51 0.74 -21.45
N ILE A 80 20.23 0.44 -21.67
CA ILE A 80 19.69 0.15 -23.00
C ILE A 80 19.80 1.37 -23.91
N ILE A 81 19.53 2.58 -23.41
CA ILE A 81 19.66 3.83 -24.17
C ILE A 81 21.11 4.02 -24.65
N GLU A 82 22.10 3.81 -23.79
CA GLU A 82 23.52 3.93 -24.17
C GLU A 82 23.94 2.90 -25.23
N LEU A 83 23.47 1.66 -25.11
CA LEU A 83 23.72 0.61 -26.11
C LEU A 83 23.07 0.96 -27.45
N LEU A 84 21.83 1.44 -27.45
CA LEU A 84 21.13 1.87 -28.66
C LEU A 84 21.82 3.08 -29.29
N ASN A 85 22.26 4.05 -28.50
CA ASN A 85 23.00 5.22 -28.99
C ASN A 85 24.30 4.80 -29.68
N THR A 86 25.05 3.87 -29.07
CA THR A 86 26.27 3.30 -29.67
C THR A 86 25.98 2.63 -31.03
N LEU A 87 24.90 1.85 -31.10
CA LEU A 87 24.48 1.19 -32.35
C LEU A 87 24.05 2.19 -33.41
N ILE A 88 23.23 3.18 -33.05
CA ILE A 88 22.75 4.22 -33.98
C ILE A 88 23.93 5.02 -34.54
N PHE A 89 24.88 5.40 -33.69
CA PHE A 89 26.10 6.09 -34.09
C PHE A 89 26.93 5.24 -35.08
N HIS A 90 27.10 3.95 -34.80
CA HIS A 90 27.88 3.05 -35.65
C HIS A 90 27.22 2.78 -37.01
N ILE A 91 25.89 2.59 -37.03
CA ILE A 91 25.11 2.34 -38.25
C ILE A 91 24.97 3.62 -39.10
N GLY A 92 25.18 4.80 -38.50
CA GLY A 92 25.16 6.07 -39.21
C GLY A 92 23.75 6.50 -39.62
N VAL A 93 22.74 6.23 -38.78
CA VAL A 93 21.36 6.61 -39.05
C VAL A 93 21.25 8.15 -38.97
N PRO A 94 20.96 8.86 -40.08
CA PRO A 94 21.06 10.32 -40.12
C PRO A 94 19.88 11.01 -39.41
N HIS A 95 18.71 10.36 -39.41
CA HIS A 95 17.48 10.89 -38.83
C HIS A 95 16.64 9.77 -38.22
N ALA A 96 15.88 10.08 -37.17
CA ALA A 96 14.99 9.13 -36.53
C ALA A 96 13.84 8.73 -37.48
N VAL A 97 13.67 7.43 -37.72
CA VAL A 97 12.49 6.88 -38.41
C VAL A 97 11.43 6.58 -37.35
N LEU A 98 10.40 7.43 -37.28
CA LEU A 98 9.35 7.31 -36.27
C LEU A 98 8.34 6.23 -36.64
N THR A 99 7.78 5.57 -35.64
CA THR A 99 6.76 4.53 -35.81
C THR A 99 5.45 5.05 -36.42
N THR A 100 5.19 6.35 -36.30
CA THR A 100 4.09 7.05 -36.98
C THR A 100 4.29 7.14 -38.49
N MET A 101 5.56 7.20 -38.94
CA MET A 101 5.90 7.25 -40.35
C MET A 101 5.98 5.84 -40.93
N GLN A 102 6.64 4.92 -40.21
CA GLN A 102 6.78 3.54 -40.62
C GLN A 102 6.94 2.63 -39.40
N SER A 103 5.93 1.79 -39.15
CA SER A 103 6.01 0.73 -38.14
C SER A 103 6.51 -0.56 -38.77
N THR A 104 7.47 -1.22 -38.11
CA THR A 104 7.98 -2.52 -38.55
C THR A 104 7.12 -3.65 -37.98
N THR A 105 7.01 -4.77 -38.70
CA THR A 105 6.24 -5.95 -38.24
C THR A 105 6.69 -6.43 -36.85
N PRO A 106 8.01 -6.56 -36.55
CA PRO A 106 8.45 -6.97 -35.22
C PRO A 106 8.01 -6.01 -34.10
N TYR A 107 7.97 -4.70 -34.38
CA TYR A 107 7.45 -3.73 -33.41
C TYR A 107 5.96 -3.94 -33.13
N LEU A 108 5.16 -4.17 -34.17
CA LEU A 108 3.72 -4.39 -34.03
C LEU A 108 3.42 -5.68 -33.25
N GLU A 109 4.13 -6.77 -33.52
CA GLU A 109 4.01 -8.03 -32.78
C GLU A 109 4.39 -7.86 -31.31
N ALA A 110 5.51 -7.18 -31.04
CA ALA A 110 5.95 -6.90 -29.68
C ALA A 110 4.95 -6.02 -28.92
N LYS A 111 4.43 -4.97 -29.57
CA LYS A 111 3.39 -4.09 -29.02
C LYS A 111 2.14 -4.88 -28.66
N GLN A 112 1.63 -5.69 -29.59
CA GLN A 112 0.42 -6.49 -29.38
C GLN A 112 0.59 -7.44 -28.19
N LYS A 113 1.72 -8.16 -28.12
CA LYS A 113 2.03 -9.06 -26.99
C LYS A 113 2.02 -8.31 -25.65
N VAL A 114 2.61 -7.12 -25.58
CA VAL A 114 2.64 -6.31 -24.35
C VAL A 114 1.25 -5.84 -23.97
N GLU A 115 0.45 -5.36 -24.92
CA GLU A 115 -0.93 -4.93 -24.68
C GLU A 115 -1.79 -6.08 -24.16
N ASP A 116 -1.67 -7.28 -24.73
CA ASP A 116 -2.39 -8.48 -24.30
C ASP A 116 -1.98 -8.93 -22.90
N MET A 117 -0.68 -8.86 -22.58
CA MET A 117 -0.20 -9.12 -21.22
C MET A 117 -0.79 -8.12 -20.20
N ILE A 118 -0.88 -6.84 -20.56
CA ILE A 118 -1.47 -5.81 -19.70
C ILE A 118 -2.96 -6.09 -19.47
N LYS A 119 -3.72 -6.38 -20.53
CA LYS A 119 -5.14 -6.76 -20.44
C LYS A 119 -5.36 -7.99 -19.55
N ALA A 120 -4.61 -9.07 -19.78
CA ALA A 120 -4.70 -10.28 -18.98
C ALA A 120 -4.40 -10.03 -17.48
N ASN A 121 -3.47 -9.13 -17.16
CA ASN A 121 -3.19 -8.75 -15.78
C ASN A 121 -4.31 -7.93 -15.15
N MET A 122 -4.94 -7.02 -15.90
CA MET A 122 -6.10 -6.26 -15.43
C MET A 122 -7.31 -7.17 -15.17
N GLU A 123 -7.58 -8.11 -16.06
CA GLU A 123 -8.67 -9.09 -15.91
C GLU A 123 -8.45 -10.01 -14.70
N LYS A 124 -7.23 -10.50 -14.49
CA LYS A 124 -6.88 -11.28 -13.28
C LYS A 124 -7.11 -10.50 -11.99
N LYS A 125 -6.86 -9.19 -12.01
CA LYS A 125 -7.11 -8.33 -10.84
C LYS A 125 -8.60 -8.15 -10.60
N ALA A 126 -9.37 -7.84 -11.65
CA ALA A 126 -10.83 -7.69 -11.57
C ALA A 126 -11.56 -8.99 -11.17
N GLY A 127 -11.06 -10.16 -11.61
CA GLY A 127 -11.61 -11.46 -11.23
C GLY A 127 -11.37 -11.83 -9.76
N LYS A 128 -10.28 -11.34 -9.15
CA LYS A 128 -9.99 -11.53 -7.72
C LYS A 128 -10.83 -10.65 -6.80
N GLU A 129 -11.39 -9.55 -7.30
CA GLU A 129 -12.27 -8.65 -6.54
C GLU A 129 -13.74 -9.14 -6.51
N LYS A 130 -14.09 -10.19 -7.28
CA LYS A 130 -15.44 -10.77 -7.38
C LYS A 130 -15.64 -12.09 -6.60
N LEU A 131 -14.62 -12.57 -5.90
CA LEU A 131 -14.62 -13.77 -5.04
C LEU A 131 -14.41 -13.35 -3.58
#